data_AF-A0AAD5CWX4-F1
#
_entry.id   AF-A0AAD5CWX4-F1
#
_cell.length_a   1.000
_cell.length_b   1.000
_cell.length_c   1.000
_cell.angle_alpha   90.00
_cell.angle_beta   90.00
_cell.angle_gamma   90.00
#
_symmetry.space_group_name_H-M   'P 1'
#
loop_
_entity.id
_entity.type
_entity.pdbx_description
1 polymer ?
#
loop_
_entity_poly.entity_id
_entity_poly.type
_entity_poly.pdbx_seq_one_letter_code
_entity_poly.pdbx_strand_id
1 'polypeptide(L)'
;MNNTVSRFIIHNIIPPNTQSFTKFHLHVTSPTRHRSFRTLAFSQPPSVSDEKMVVVGGGAAGIYGAIRAKTLAPNLNVIVIEKGKPLAKVKISGGGRCNVTNGHCADNMILAEQYPRGSKEFRGSFFNVHGPSDTMSWFTDHGVELKTEEDGRVFPVTDNSSSIVDCLLNEARQRGVKLQTGKSVTSASTSAGGKFMLKVEKRTIDYVEFIEADYLLIASGSSQQGYNLANQLGHSIIKPVPSLFTFKIDDKPLTELSGITFPKVKASLKLETLQKNIPELTQACFYRKPCMKY
;
A
#
# COMPACT_ATOMS: atom_id res chain seq x y z
N MET A 1 -2.18 -32.53 67.66
CA MET A 1 -2.05 -31.32 68.49
C MET A 1 -1.44 -30.22 67.64
N ASN A 2 -2.16 -29.10 67.55
CA ASN A 2 -1.83 -27.77 67.00
C ASN A 2 -1.50 -27.61 65.52
N ASN A 3 -2.57 -27.24 64.80
CA ASN A 3 -2.61 -26.47 63.56
C ASN A 3 -1.80 -25.16 63.65
N THR A 4 -1.16 -24.76 62.55
CA THR A 4 -1.09 -23.33 62.19
C THR A 4 -1.18 -23.17 60.68
N VAL A 5 -2.39 -22.88 60.21
CA VAL A 5 -2.68 -22.37 58.87
C VAL A 5 -2.43 -20.86 58.92
N SER A 6 -1.39 -20.37 58.25
CA SER A 6 -1.24 -18.94 58.00
C SER A 6 -1.84 -18.59 56.64
N ARG A 7 -2.98 -17.90 56.67
CA ARG A 7 -3.61 -17.21 55.55
C ARG A 7 -2.65 -16.13 55.03
N PHE A 8 -2.38 -16.13 53.73
CA PHE A 8 -1.85 -14.94 53.06
C PHE A 8 -3.01 -14.12 52.51
N ILE A 9 -3.16 -12.90 53.02
CA ILE A 9 -4.08 -11.89 52.48
C ILE A 9 -3.31 -11.16 51.38
N ILE A 10 -3.76 -11.26 50.13
CA ILE A 10 -3.25 -10.46 49.01
C ILE A 10 -4.17 -9.24 48.90
N HIS A 11 -3.67 -8.07 49.28
CA HIS A 11 -4.27 -6.80 48.87
C HIS A 11 -3.65 -6.36 47.54
N ASN A 12 -4.42 -6.50 46.47
CA ASN A 12 -4.14 -5.86 45.19
C ASN A 12 -4.53 -4.39 45.29
N ILE A 13 -3.53 -3.51 45.38
CA ILE A 13 -3.69 -2.09 45.09
C ILE A 13 -2.83 -1.82 43.86
N ILE A 14 -3.48 -1.70 42.70
CA ILE A 14 -2.85 -1.32 41.42
C ILE A 14 -3.19 0.15 41.15
N PRO A 15 -2.20 1.05 41.06
CA PRO A 15 -2.29 2.23 40.21
C PRO A 15 -1.61 1.96 38.84
N PRO A 16 -2.06 2.62 37.76
CA PRO A 16 -1.71 2.26 36.40
C PRO A 16 -0.35 2.84 35.97
N ASN A 17 0.26 2.18 34.98
CA ASN A 17 1.48 2.55 34.25
C ASN A 17 2.82 2.40 34.97
N THR A 18 3.36 1.18 34.94
CA THR A 18 4.79 0.94 34.64
C THR A 18 4.97 -0.55 34.30
N GLN A 19 5.80 -0.84 33.29
CA GLN A 19 6.08 -2.20 32.82
C GLN A 19 6.53 -3.10 33.99
N SER A 20 5.75 -4.15 34.26
CA SER A 20 6.02 -5.10 35.34
C SER A 20 7.20 -6.00 34.95
N PHE A 21 8.35 -5.79 35.58
CA PHE A 21 9.41 -6.79 35.63
C PHE A 21 9.13 -7.71 36.81
N THR A 22 8.66 -8.93 36.56
CA THR A 22 8.55 -9.95 37.62
C THR A 22 9.95 -10.47 37.94
N LYS A 23 10.60 -9.92 38.98
CA LYS A 23 11.88 -10.41 39.48
C LYS A 23 11.64 -11.69 40.31
N PHE A 24 12.07 -12.84 39.80
CA PHE A 24 12.21 -14.05 40.61
C PHE A 24 13.62 -14.09 41.22
N HIS A 25 13.70 -14.06 42.56
CA HIS A 25 14.95 -14.25 43.29
C HIS A 25 15.09 -15.73 43.66
N LEU A 26 15.97 -16.45 42.96
CA LEU A 26 16.40 -17.79 43.36
C LEU A 26 17.60 -17.65 44.31
N HIS A 27 17.42 -17.95 45.59
CA HIS A 27 18.52 -18.01 46.55
C HIS A 27 19.19 -19.39 46.50
N VAL A 28 20.39 -19.46 45.94
CA VAL A 28 21.29 -20.63 46.09
C VAL A 28 22.42 -20.20 47.02
N THR A 29 22.50 -20.79 48.21
CA THR A 29 23.59 -20.56 49.16
C THR A 29 24.69 -21.60 48.95
N SER A 30 25.85 -21.16 48.47
CA SER A 30 27.12 -21.88 48.63
C SER A 30 28.15 -20.96 49.29
N PRO A 31 29.05 -21.49 50.14
CA PRO A 31 30.05 -20.68 50.81
C PRO A 31 31.29 -20.55 49.91
N THR A 32 31.83 -19.34 49.86
CA THR A 32 33.12 -18.89 49.29
C THR A 32 33.13 -18.27 47.86
N ARG A 33 33.60 -17.01 47.87
CA ARG A 33 34.21 -16.17 46.81
C ARG A 33 33.38 -15.63 45.62
N HIS A 34 33.43 -14.30 45.54
CA HIS A 34 33.06 -13.39 44.44
C HIS A 34 31.65 -13.51 43.82
N ARG A 35 30.74 -12.65 44.29
CA ARG A 35 29.45 -12.38 43.64
C ARG A 35 29.64 -11.54 42.38
N SER A 36 29.65 -12.18 41.22
CA SER A 36 29.34 -11.54 39.94
C SER A 36 27.85 -11.71 39.67
N PHE A 37 27.07 -10.64 39.78
CA PHE A 37 25.66 -10.64 39.39
C PHE A 37 25.56 -10.55 37.86
N ARG A 38 25.28 -11.68 37.20
CA ARG A 38 24.83 -11.66 35.80
C ARG A 38 23.31 -11.62 35.79
N THR A 39 22.75 -10.50 35.35
CA THR A 39 21.33 -10.38 35.03
C THR A 39 21.07 -11.19 33.76
N LEU A 40 20.54 -12.39 33.88
CA LEU A 40 19.96 -13.11 32.74
C LEU A 40 18.59 -12.50 32.47
N ALA A 41 18.53 -11.57 31.52
CA ALA A 41 17.28 -11.09 30.97
C ALA A 41 16.67 -12.23 30.12
N PHE A 42 15.69 -12.94 30.67
CA PHE A 42 14.80 -13.77 29.86
C PHE A 42 13.85 -12.83 29.12
N SER A 43 14.16 -12.53 27.85
CA SER A 43 13.15 -11.96 26.96
C SER A 43 12.11 -13.05 26.69
N GLN A 44 10.86 -12.82 27.08
CA GLN A 44 9.77 -13.60 26.53
C GLN A 44 9.85 -13.50 25.00
N PRO A 45 9.68 -14.60 24.24
CA PRO A 45 9.53 -14.50 22.80
C PRO A 45 8.39 -13.52 22.52
N PRO A 46 8.53 -12.62 21.53
CA PRO A 46 7.47 -11.66 21.24
C PRO A 46 6.17 -12.44 21.03
N SER A 47 5.15 -12.12 21.83
CA SER A 47 3.81 -12.67 21.65
C SER A 47 3.40 -12.41 20.21
N VAL A 48 3.17 -13.48 19.45
CA VAL A 48 2.65 -13.36 18.09
C VAL A 48 1.34 -12.58 18.21
N SER A 49 1.27 -11.39 17.60
CA SER A 49 0.04 -10.61 17.59
C SER A 49 -1.00 -11.44 16.83
N ASP A 50 -2.14 -11.70 17.48
CA ASP A 50 -3.29 -12.34 16.82
C ASP A 50 -3.98 -11.39 15.84
N GLU A 51 -3.59 -10.11 15.82
CA GLU A 51 -4.19 -9.12 14.93
C GLU A 51 -3.86 -9.44 13.48
N LYS A 52 -4.87 -9.25 12.63
CA LYS A 52 -4.80 -9.53 11.20
C LYS A 52 -5.20 -8.32 10.39
N MET A 53 -4.37 -8.01 9.41
CA MET A 53 -4.67 -7.04 8.36
C MET A 53 -4.94 -7.77 7.05
N VAL A 54 -6.08 -7.48 6.42
CA VAL A 54 -6.36 -7.90 5.06
C VAL A 54 -6.22 -6.71 4.12
N VAL A 55 -5.46 -6.92 3.05
CA VAL A 55 -5.29 -5.97 1.95
C VAL A 55 -6.01 -6.51 0.72
N VAL A 56 -6.95 -5.74 0.20
CA VAL A 56 -7.73 -6.09 -1.00
C VAL A 56 -7.11 -5.42 -2.22
N GLY A 57 -6.40 -6.20 -3.03
CA GLY A 57 -5.68 -5.76 -4.23
C GLY A 57 -4.17 -5.87 -4.07
N GLY A 58 -3.53 -6.57 -5.00
CA GLY A 58 -2.08 -6.77 -5.09
C GLY A 58 -1.40 -5.81 -6.08
N GLY A 59 -1.93 -4.58 -6.21
CA GLY A 59 -1.29 -3.51 -6.98
C GLY A 59 -0.18 -2.80 -6.19
N ALA A 60 0.37 -1.71 -6.74
CA ALA A 60 1.45 -0.94 -6.10
C ALA A 60 1.10 -0.54 -4.65
N ALA A 61 -0.05 0.11 -4.46
CA ALA A 61 -0.52 0.55 -3.14
C ALA A 61 -0.74 -0.61 -2.15
N GLY A 62 -1.28 -1.75 -2.63
CA GLY A 62 -1.59 -2.88 -1.76
C GLY A 62 -0.35 -3.63 -1.30
N ILE A 63 0.58 -3.93 -2.23
CA ILE A 63 1.83 -4.60 -1.89
C ILE A 63 2.71 -3.69 -1.02
N TYR A 64 2.87 -2.42 -1.40
CA TYR A 64 3.66 -1.47 -0.61
C TYR A 64 3.04 -1.21 0.77
N GLY A 65 1.71 -1.06 0.85
CA GLY A 65 1.00 -0.93 2.12
C GLY A 65 1.19 -2.15 3.03
N ALA A 66 1.17 -3.36 2.46
CA ALA A 66 1.43 -4.59 3.22
C ALA A 66 2.87 -4.68 3.73
N ILE A 67 3.85 -4.32 2.90
CA ILE A 67 5.26 -4.19 3.30
C ILE A 67 5.37 -3.21 4.46
N ARG A 68 4.80 -2.00 4.31
CA ARG A 68 4.88 -0.96 5.33
C ARG A 68 4.23 -1.37 6.64
N ALA A 69 3.08 -2.04 6.60
CA ALA A 69 2.42 -2.59 7.78
C ALA A 69 3.32 -3.58 8.52
N LYS A 70 3.98 -4.50 7.80
CA LYS A 70 4.96 -5.42 8.38
C LYS A 70 6.23 -4.72 8.88
N THR A 71 6.67 -3.63 8.25
CA THR A 71 7.81 -2.85 8.71
C THR A 71 7.52 -2.18 10.06
N LEU A 72 6.31 -1.66 10.25
CA LEU A 72 5.90 -0.97 11.48
C LEU A 72 5.46 -1.93 12.59
N ALA A 73 4.82 -3.04 12.22
CA ALA A 73 4.36 -4.08 13.12
C ALA A 73 4.80 -5.46 12.60
N PRO A 74 6.03 -5.90 12.89
CA PRO A 74 6.59 -7.17 12.38
C PRO A 74 5.72 -8.40 12.66
N ASN A 75 5.03 -8.40 13.82
CA ASN A 75 4.18 -9.50 14.28
C ASN A 75 2.76 -9.47 13.72
N LEU A 76 2.33 -8.39 13.04
CA LEU A 76 0.97 -8.28 12.48
C LEU A 76 0.76 -9.30 11.36
N ASN A 77 -0.34 -10.06 11.38
CA ASN A 77 -0.63 -11.01 10.31
C ASN A 77 -1.19 -10.30 9.08
N VAL A 78 -0.37 -10.09 8.05
CA VAL A 78 -0.79 -9.39 6.83
C VAL A 78 -1.05 -10.36 5.68
N ILE A 79 -2.26 -10.31 5.12
CA ILE A 79 -2.67 -11.08 3.94
C ILE A 79 -3.09 -10.12 2.82
N VAL A 80 -2.48 -10.25 1.65
CA VAL A 80 -2.89 -9.56 0.42
C VAL A 80 -3.71 -10.51 -0.43
N ILE A 81 -4.93 -10.11 -0.80
CA ILE A 81 -5.83 -10.87 -1.66
C ILE A 81 -5.91 -10.17 -3.02
N GLU A 82 -5.48 -10.85 -4.07
CA GLU A 82 -5.45 -10.34 -5.45
C GLU A 82 -6.24 -11.24 -6.40
N LYS A 83 -7.07 -10.62 -7.24
CA LYS A 83 -7.95 -11.34 -8.17
C LYS A 83 -7.22 -11.95 -9.37
N GLY A 84 -6.19 -11.29 -9.86
CA GLY A 84 -5.42 -11.67 -11.03
C GLY A 84 -3.94 -11.86 -10.70
N LYS A 85 -3.09 -11.32 -11.56
CA LYS A 85 -1.64 -11.29 -11.36
C LYS A 85 -1.27 -10.04 -10.52
N PRO A 86 -0.51 -10.18 -9.43
CA PRO A 86 -0.07 -9.03 -8.63
C PRO A 86 0.80 -8.11 -9.49
N LEU A 87 0.76 -6.82 -9.19
CA LEU A 87 1.57 -5.78 -9.82
C LEU A 87 1.46 -5.72 -11.35
N ALA A 88 0.43 -6.32 -11.96
CA ALA A 88 0.27 -6.35 -13.42
C ALA A 88 0.25 -4.95 -14.06
N LYS A 89 -0.38 -3.96 -13.39
CA LYS A 89 -0.37 -2.57 -13.83
C LYS A 89 1.01 -1.90 -13.70
N VAL A 90 1.80 -2.26 -12.69
CA VAL A 90 3.19 -1.79 -12.52
C VAL A 90 4.05 -2.34 -13.65
N LYS A 91 3.88 -3.61 -14.00
CA LYS A 91 4.61 -4.27 -15.09
C LYS A 91 4.42 -3.62 -16.46
N ILE A 92 3.28 -2.98 -16.72
CA ILE A 92 2.99 -2.35 -18.02
C ILE A 92 3.13 -0.82 -17.99
N SER A 93 3.31 -0.21 -16.81
CA SER A 93 3.38 1.25 -16.68
C SER A 93 4.68 1.80 -17.27
N GLY A 94 4.69 3.08 -17.64
CA GLY A 94 5.86 3.71 -18.26
C GLY A 94 6.31 3.01 -19.56
N GLY A 95 5.41 2.30 -20.24
CA GLY A 95 5.75 1.49 -21.41
C GLY A 95 6.53 0.21 -21.10
N GLY A 96 6.36 -0.35 -19.89
CA GLY A 96 7.12 -1.53 -19.43
C GLY A 96 8.36 -1.18 -18.62
N ARG A 97 8.69 0.11 -18.47
CA ARG A 97 9.83 0.61 -17.69
C ARG A 97 9.47 0.95 -16.24
N CYS A 98 8.19 1.19 -15.97
CA CYS A 98 7.66 1.72 -14.71
C CYS A 98 8.16 3.14 -14.37
N ASN A 99 7.34 4.15 -14.66
CA ASN A 99 7.54 5.49 -14.10
C ASN A 99 7.16 5.45 -12.61
N VAL A 100 8.16 5.34 -11.74
CA VAL A 100 8.03 5.03 -10.31
C VAL A 100 7.45 6.21 -9.54
N THR A 101 7.94 7.42 -9.83
CA THR A 101 7.56 8.66 -9.15
C THR A 101 7.99 9.86 -10.00
N ASN A 102 7.93 11.08 -9.46
CA ASN A 102 8.42 12.29 -10.11
C ASN A 102 9.52 12.96 -9.26
N GLY A 103 10.69 13.18 -9.85
CA GLY A 103 11.88 13.71 -9.19
C GLY A 103 11.95 15.23 -9.11
N HIS A 104 11.02 15.95 -9.75
CA HIS A 104 11.01 17.43 -9.75
C HIS A 104 10.16 18.04 -8.64
N CYS A 105 9.64 17.24 -7.71
CA CYS A 105 8.68 17.74 -6.73
C CYS A 105 9.15 17.51 -5.29
N ALA A 106 9.97 18.46 -4.80
CA ALA A 106 10.24 18.60 -3.37
C ALA A 106 9.11 19.32 -2.62
N ASP A 107 8.26 20.07 -3.34
CA ASP A 107 7.13 20.81 -2.77
C ASP A 107 5.81 20.04 -2.95
N ASN A 108 5.27 19.57 -1.83
CA ASN A 108 4.01 18.84 -1.78
C ASN A 108 2.82 19.65 -2.30
N MET A 109 2.86 20.99 -2.22
CA MET A 109 1.80 21.85 -2.72
C MET A 109 1.76 21.85 -4.25
N ILE A 110 2.93 21.96 -4.90
CA ILE A 110 3.05 21.87 -6.36
C ILE A 110 2.64 20.47 -6.84
N LEU A 111 3.04 19.42 -6.11
CA LEU A 111 2.63 18.05 -6.43
C LEU A 111 1.11 17.93 -6.41
N ALA A 112 0.46 18.45 -5.36
CA ALA A 112 -0.98 18.36 -5.18
C ALA A 112 -1.78 19.01 -6.31
N GLU A 113 -1.25 20.06 -6.94
CA GLU A 113 -1.87 20.70 -8.12
C GLU A 113 -1.93 19.76 -9.32
N GLN A 114 -1.00 18.81 -9.43
CA GLN A 114 -1.02 17.76 -10.47
C GLN A 114 -2.08 16.68 -10.22
N TYR A 115 -2.75 16.70 -9.05
CA TYR A 115 -3.81 15.76 -8.68
C TYR A 115 -5.11 16.49 -8.30
N PRO A 116 -5.83 17.16 -9.23
CA PRO A 116 -6.99 18.01 -8.88
C PRO A 116 -8.04 17.32 -8.00
N ARG A 117 -8.36 16.05 -8.29
CA ARG A 117 -9.36 15.24 -7.56
C ARG A 117 -8.88 14.67 -6.22
N GLY A 118 -7.58 14.73 -5.93
CA GLY A 118 -6.99 14.34 -4.64
C GLY A 118 -6.20 15.48 -4.01
N SER A 119 -6.33 16.71 -4.52
CA SER A 119 -5.39 17.78 -4.21
C SER A 119 -5.45 18.16 -2.73
N LYS A 120 -6.60 17.99 -2.06
CA LYS A 120 -6.71 18.25 -0.63
C LYS A 120 -5.91 17.23 0.19
N GLU A 121 -6.05 15.95 -0.15
CA GLU A 121 -5.32 14.86 0.51
C GLU A 121 -3.82 14.98 0.27
N PHE A 122 -3.41 15.40 -0.93
CA PHE A 122 -2.00 15.60 -1.30
C PHE A 122 -1.35 16.82 -0.64
N ARG A 123 -2.12 17.87 -0.29
CA ARG A 123 -1.62 19.01 0.50
C ARG A 123 -1.42 18.70 1.98
N GLY A 124 -1.99 17.58 2.45
CA GLY A 124 -1.97 17.18 3.85
C GLY A 124 -0.70 16.45 4.28
N SER A 125 -0.73 15.92 5.50
CA SER A 125 0.41 15.25 6.14
C SER A 125 0.89 13.97 5.45
N PHE A 126 0.15 13.41 4.50
CA PHE A 126 0.53 12.16 3.82
C PHE A 126 1.93 12.24 3.18
N PHE A 127 2.26 13.36 2.54
CA PHE A 127 3.56 13.57 1.93
C PHE A 127 4.64 14.05 2.90
N ASN A 128 4.27 14.50 4.10
CA ASN A 128 5.25 14.72 5.17
C ASN A 128 5.72 13.38 5.79
N VAL A 129 4.94 12.30 5.60
CA VAL A 129 5.28 10.97 6.08
C VAL A 129 6.00 10.15 4.99
N HIS A 130 5.54 10.21 3.74
CA HIS A 130 6.17 9.49 2.63
C HIS A 130 5.85 10.14 1.27
N GLY A 131 6.82 10.87 0.71
CA GLY A 131 6.71 11.55 -0.58
C GLY A 131 7.59 10.96 -1.70
N PRO A 132 7.77 11.69 -2.82
CA PRO A 132 8.56 11.23 -3.95
C PRO A 132 10.01 10.90 -3.59
N SER A 133 10.68 11.76 -2.82
CA SER A 133 12.06 11.56 -2.38
C SER A 133 12.19 10.33 -1.47
N ASP A 134 11.22 10.10 -0.58
CA ASP A 134 11.20 8.90 0.26
C ASP A 134 10.96 7.64 -0.56
N THR A 135 10.12 7.72 -1.60
CA THR A 135 9.90 6.62 -2.54
C THR A 135 11.19 6.27 -3.28
N MET A 136 11.92 7.29 -3.77
CA MET A 136 13.19 7.09 -4.45
C MET A 136 14.24 6.45 -3.54
N SER A 137 14.36 6.99 -2.33
CA SER A 137 15.28 6.47 -1.31
C SER A 137 14.93 5.04 -0.95
N TRP A 138 13.64 4.75 -0.72
CA TRP A 138 13.19 3.40 -0.39
C TRP A 138 13.56 2.39 -1.47
N PHE A 139 13.34 2.67 -2.76
CA PHE A 139 13.75 1.73 -3.80
C PHE A 139 15.26 1.56 -3.89
N THR A 140 16.02 2.64 -3.73
CA THR A 140 17.50 2.61 -3.74
C THR A 140 18.05 1.77 -2.58
N ASP A 141 17.51 1.96 -1.37
CA ASP A 141 17.87 1.20 -0.17
C ASP A 141 17.55 -0.31 -0.29
N HIS A 142 16.58 -0.66 -1.14
CA HIS A 142 16.21 -2.05 -1.44
C HIS A 142 16.78 -2.54 -2.79
N GLY A 143 17.87 -1.91 -3.25
CA GLY A 143 18.71 -2.40 -4.35
C GLY A 143 18.20 -2.09 -5.76
N VAL A 144 17.27 -1.14 -5.91
CA VAL A 144 16.82 -0.67 -7.23
C VAL A 144 17.31 0.76 -7.46
N GLU A 145 18.38 0.89 -8.23
CA GLU A 145 18.86 2.21 -8.66
C GLU A 145 17.85 2.89 -9.60
N LEU A 146 17.65 4.19 -9.38
CA LEU A 146 16.72 5.01 -10.14
C LEU A 146 17.45 6.13 -10.89
N LYS A 147 16.88 6.53 -12.02
CA LYS A 147 17.29 7.69 -12.81
C LYS A 147 16.10 8.62 -13.03
N THR A 148 16.38 9.91 -13.00
CA THR A 148 15.40 10.97 -13.33
C THR A 148 15.68 11.47 -14.75
N GLU A 149 14.66 11.45 -15.60
CA GLU A 149 14.72 12.04 -16.95
C GLU A 149 14.51 13.57 -16.89
N GLU A 150 14.83 14.29 -17.98
CA GLU A 150 14.74 15.76 -18.04
C GLU A 150 13.33 16.33 -17.77
N ASP A 151 12.29 15.53 -17.96
CA ASP A 151 10.91 15.90 -17.67
C ASP A 151 10.45 15.56 -16.23
N GLY A 152 11.40 15.11 -15.40
CA GLY A 152 11.19 14.79 -13.99
C GLY A 152 10.64 13.40 -13.75
N ARG A 153 10.35 12.60 -14.77
CA ARG A 153 9.91 11.20 -14.57
C ARG A 153 11.06 10.36 -14.03
N VAL A 154 10.75 9.43 -13.15
CA VAL A 154 11.74 8.57 -12.49
C VAL A 154 11.53 7.13 -12.91
N PHE A 155 12.59 6.50 -13.42
CA PHE A 155 12.58 5.12 -13.89
C PHE A 155 13.69 4.31 -13.20
N PRO A 156 13.55 2.98 -13.08
CA PRO A 156 14.71 2.15 -12.75
C PRO A 156 15.79 2.33 -13.83
N VAL A 157 17.06 2.34 -13.42
CA VAL A 157 18.21 2.47 -14.34
C VAL A 157 18.15 1.40 -15.45
N THR A 158 17.64 0.21 -15.12
CA THR A 158 17.45 -0.93 -16.01
C THR A 158 16.41 -0.72 -17.12
N ASP A 159 15.63 0.36 -17.09
CA ASP A 159 14.47 0.60 -17.97
C ASP A 159 13.49 -0.58 -18.03
N ASN A 160 13.38 -1.35 -16.95
CA ASN A 160 12.53 -2.53 -16.89
C ASN A 160 11.73 -2.55 -15.59
N SER A 161 10.41 -2.54 -15.73
CA SER A 161 9.46 -2.63 -14.62
C SER A 161 9.59 -3.91 -13.80
N SER A 162 10.15 -4.99 -14.36
CA SER A 162 10.45 -6.21 -13.60
C SER A 162 11.35 -5.91 -12.40
N SER A 163 12.32 -5.00 -12.51
CA SER A 163 13.17 -4.62 -11.36
C SER A 163 12.36 -4.08 -10.18
N ILE A 164 11.32 -3.29 -10.47
CA ILE A 164 10.40 -2.74 -9.47
C ILE A 164 9.47 -3.83 -8.92
N VAL A 165 8.92 -4.66 -9.81
CA VAL A 165 8.02 -5.76 -9.42
C VAL A 165 8.73 -6.77 -8.53
N ASP A 166 9.94 -7.17 -8.91
CA ASP A 166 10.72 -8.18 -8.20
C ASP A 166 11.17 -7.65 -6.83
N CYS A 167 11.63 -6.39 -6.75
CA CYS A 167 11.92 -5.73 -5.48
C CYS A 167 10.71 -5.77 -4.53
N LEU A 168 9.53 -5.31 -4.97
CA LEU A 168 8.32 -5.30 -4.15
C LEU A 168 7.89 -6.70 -3.71
N LEU A 169 7.91 -7.70 -4.59
CA LEU A 169 7.53 -9.07 -4.25
C LEU A 169 8.56 -9.73 -3.32
N ASN A 170 9.84 -9.45 -3.49
CA ASN A 170 10.91 -9.94 -2.62
C ASN A 170 10.77 -9.35 -1.22
N GLU A 171 10.58 -8.03 -1.10
CA GLU A 171 10.38 -7.36 0.18
C GLU A 171 9.14 -7.86 0.92
N ALA A 172 8.01 -7.99 0.21
CA ALA A 172 6.80 -8.54 0.79
C ALA A 172 7.03 -9.97 1.34
N ARG A 173 7.73 -10.81 0.59
CA ARG A 173 8.05 -12.19 0.98
C ARG A 173 8.98 -12.24 2.18
N GLN A 174 10.07 -11.47 2.16
CA GLN A 174 11.05 -11.43 3.26
C GLN A 174 10.41 -11.00 4.58
N ARG A 175 9.43 -10.10 4.52
CA ARG A 175 8.68 -9.61 5.69
C ARG A 175 7.50 -10.50 6.09
N GLY A 176 7.31 -11.63 5.42
CA GLY A 176 6.26 -12.59 5.74
C GLY A 176 4.84 -12.11 5.38
N VAL A 177 4.69 -11.25 4.38
CA VAL A 177 3.37 -10.92 3.80
C VAL A 177 2.84 -12.14 3.06
N LYS A 178 1.62 -12.58 3.39
CA LYS A 178 0.96 -13.70 2.71
C LYS A 178 0.20 -13.18 1.48
N LEU A 179 0.68 -13.50 0.28
CA LEU A 179 0.01 -13.11 -0.97
C LEU A 179 -0.86 -14.26 -1.51
N GLN A 180 -2.15 -14.01 -1.68
CA GLN A 180 -3.12 -14.97 -2.25
C GLN A 180 -3.69 -14.43 -3.56
N THR A 181 -3.35 -15.09 -4.68
CA THR A 181 -3.80 -14.70 -6.02
C THR A 181 -4.98 -15.54 -6.51
N GLY A 182 -5.72 -15.04 -7.51
CA GLY A 182 -6.89 -15.74 -8.06
C GLY A 182 -8.12 -15.72 -7.14
N LYS A 183 -8.07 -14.92 -6.07
CA LYS A 183 -9.13 -14.77 -5.06
C LYS A 183 -9.71 -13.36 -5.09
N SER A 184 -10.99 -13.23 -4.81
CA SER A 184 -11.76 -12.00 -4.95
C SER A 184 -12.53 -11.75 -3.66
N VAL A 185 -12.38 -10.58 -3.04
CA VAL A 185 -13.19 -10.19 -1.88
C VAL A 185 -14.52 -9.64 -2.38
N THR A 186 -15.62 -10.38 -2.20
CA THR A 186 -16.93 -10.05 -2.79
C THR A 186 -17.86 -9.30 -1.83
N SER A 187 -17.59 -9.37 -0.52
CA SER A 187 -18.33 -8.62 0.49
C SER A 187 -17.43 -8.21 1.64
N ALA A 188 -17.72 -7.05 2.24
CA ALA A 188 -17.15 -6.61 3.51
C ALA A 188 -18.28 -6.08 4.43
N SER A 189 -18.24 -6.46 5.69
CA SER A 189 -19.11 -5.91 6.73
C SER A 189 -18.34 -5.75 8.05
N THR A 190 -18.93 -5.04 9.01
CA THR A 190 -18.44 -4.99 10.38
C THR A 190 -19.17 -6.02 11.24
N SER A 191 -18.42 -6.73 12.07
CA SER A 191 -18.94 -7.66 13.06
C SER A 191 -19.34 -6.92 14.35
N ALA A 192 -20.12 -7.57 15.22
CA ALA A 192 -20.51 -7.01 16.52
C ALA A 192 -19.31 -6.66 17.43
N GLY A 193 -18.16 -7.32 17.22
CA GLY A 193 -16.90 -7.04 17.93
C GLY A 193 -16.05 -5.92 17.33
N GLY A 194 -16.56 -5.18 16.34
CA GLY A 194 -15.84 -4.06 15.72
C GLY A 194 -14.82 -4.46 14.64
N LYS A 195 -14.63 -5.76 14.40
CA LYS A 195 -13.74 -6.28 13.36
C LYS A 195 -14.42 -6.35 11.99
N PHE A 196 -13.64 -6.39 10.93
CA PHE A 196 -14.13 -6.60 9.57
C PHE A 196 -14.35 -8.09 9.29
N MET A 197 -15.48 -8.40 8.66
CA MET A 197 -15.78 -9.72 8.12
C MET A 197 -15.80 -9.66 6.60
N LEU A 198 -14.96 -10.46 5.95
CA LEU A 198 -14.77 -10.44 4.50
C LEU A 198 -15.21 -11.77 3.88
N LYS A 199 -16.03 -11.71 2.84
CA LYS A 199 -16.33 -12.87 2.00
C LYS A 199 -15.33 -12.94 0.85
N VAL A 200 -14.63 -14.05 0.72
CA VAL A 200 -13.59 -14.29 -0.28
C VAL A 200 -13.98 -15.47 -1.16
N GLU A 201 -13.91 -15.28 -2.47
CA GLU A 201 -14.27 -16.29 -3.47
C GLU A 201 -13.12 -16.56 -4.42
N LYS A 202 -12.97 -17.81 -4.89
CA LYS A 202 -12.00 -18.18 -5.93
C LYS A 202 -12.73 -18.38 -7.24
N ARG A 203 -12.34 -17.67 -8.29
CA ARG A 203 -13.10 -17.63 -9.56
C ARG A 203 -13.24 -18.97 -10.30
N THR A 204 -12.36 -19.91 -10.03
CA THR A 204 -12.20 -21.13 -10.83
C THR A 204 -12.92 -22.34 -10.24
N ILE A 205 -13.43 -22.26 -9.01
CA ILE A 205 -14.07 -23.36 -8.28
C ILE A 205 -15.12 -22.78 -7.31
N ASP A 206 -16.11 -23.57 -6.91
CA ASP A 206 -17.08 -23.20 -5.87
C ASP A 206 -16.39 -23.18 -4.50
N TYR A 207 -15.71 -22.07 -4.22
CA TYR A 207 -14.97 -21.84 -2.99
C TYR A 207 -15.38 -20.51 -2.38
N VAL A 208 -15.85 -20.57 -1.15
CA VAL A 208 -16.19 -19.40 -0.32
C VAL A 208 -15.44 -19.55 1.01
N GLU A 209 -14.72 -18.50 1.38
CA GLU A 209 -14.03 -18.36 2.65
C GLU A 209 -14.49 -17.07 3.32
N PHE A 210 -14.61 -17.10 4.65
CA PHE A 210 -14.86 -15.91 5.45
C PHE A 210 -13.62 -15.60 6.28
N ILE A 211 -13.13 -14.36 6.19
CA ILE A 211 -11.95 -13.91 6.90
C ILE A 211 -12.34 -12.76 7.83
N GLU A 212 -12.12 -12.97 9.12
CA GLU A 212 -12.14 -11.88 10.10
C GLU A 212 -10.78 -11.17 10.14
N ALA A 213 -10.81 -9.84 10.14
CA ALA A 213 -9.64 -8.97 10.17
C ALA A 213 -9.87 -7.76 11.09
N ASP A 214 -8.83 -7.40 11.84
CA ASP A 214 -8.81 -6.20 12.68
C ASP A 214 -8.58 -4.95 11.85
N TYR A 215 -7.81 -5.07 10.76
CA TYR A 215 -7.51 -3.97 9.85
C TYR A 215 -7.85 -4.35 8.40
N LEU A 216 -8.41 -3.39 7.65
CA LEU A 216 -8.75 -3.56 6.24
C LEU A 216 -8.15 -2.43 5.40
N LEU A 217 -7.35 -2.78 4.40
CA LEU A 217 -6.86 -1.85 3.39
C LEU A 217 -7.48 -2.20 2.03
N ILE A 218 -8.33 -1.31 1.50
CA ILE A 218 -8.91 -1.47 0.16
C ILE A 218 -7.98 -0.78 -0.86
N ALA A 219 -7.12 -1.56 -1.51
CA ALA A 219 -6.13 -1.12 -2.50
C ALA A 219 -6.44 -1.64 -3.92
N SER A 220 -7.72 -1.69 -4.29
CA SER A 220 -8.19 -2.33 -5.53
C SER A 220 -8.03 -1.47 -6.80
N GLY A 221 -7.43 -0.29 -6.67
CA GLY A 221 -7.37 0.71 -7.74
C GLY A 221 -8.76 1.12 -8.23
N SER A 222 -8.92 1.25 -9.54
CA SER A 222 -10.17 1.69 -10.18
C SER A 222 -11.22 0.57 -10.37
N SER A 223 -11.13 -0.52 -9.61
CA SER A 223 -12.03 -1.66 -9.79
C SER A 223 -13.40 -1.42 -9.15
N GLN A 224 -14.47 -1.85 -9.80
CA GLN A 224 -15.83 -1.77 -9.24
C GLN A 224 -15.96 -2.54 -7.92
N GLN A 225 -15.15 -3.59 -7.74
CA GLN A 225 -15.09 -4.37 -6.51
C GLN A 225 -14.77 -3.47 -5.30
N GLY A 226 -13.72 -2.66 -5.36
CA GLY A 226 -13.36 -1.78 -4.23
C GLY A 226 -14.44 -0.77 -3.90
N TYR A 227 -15.08 -0.20 -4.92
CA TYR A 227 -16.20 0.74 -4.71
C TYR A 227 -17.39 0.06 -4.04
N ASN A 228 -17.72 -1.18 -4.43
CA ASN A 228 -18.78 -1.95 -3.81
C ASN A 228 -18.45 -2.27 -2.34
N LEU A 229 -17.21 -2.68 -2.04
CA LEU A 229 -16.77 -2.93 -0.67
C LEU A 229 -16.84 -1.66 0.19
N ALA A 230 -16.37 -0.52 -0.32
CA ALA A 230 -16.45 0.75 0.37
C ALA A 230 -17.91 1.19 0.63
N ASN A 231 -18.81 1.02 -0.34
CA ASN A 231 -20.25 1.27 -0.16
C ASN A 231 -20.86 0.36 0.92
N GLN A 232 -20.52 -0.93 0.95
CA GLN A 232 -21.01 -1.88 1.98
C GLN A 232 -20.57 -1.49 3.39
N LEU A 233 -19.41 -0.83 3.50
CA LEU A 233 -18.89 -0.28 4.75
C LEU A 233 -19.42 1.14 5.06
N GLY A 234 -20.38 1.64 4.28
CA GLY A 234 -21.06 2.92 4.53
C GLY A 234 -20.38 4.16 3.96
N HIS A 235 -19.33 4.01 3.14
CA HIS A 235 -18.71 5.15 2.46
C HIS A 235 -19.50 5.58 1.22
N SER A 236 -19.45 6.88 0.89
CA SER A 236 -19.96 7.40 -0.37
C SER A 236 -18.87 7.37 -1.46
N ILE A 237 -19.29 7.11 -2.70
CA ILE A 237 -18.39 7.03 -3.85
C ILE A 237 -18.68 8.19 -4.81
N ILE A 238 -17.68 9.05 -5.02
CA ILE A 238 -17.71 10.03 -6.10
C ILE A 238 -17.60 9.27 -7.42
N LYS A 239 -18.54 9.50 -8.34
CA LYS A 239 -18.61 8.76 -9.61
C LYS A 239 -17.30 8.88 -10.39
N PRO A 240 -16.64 7.76 -10.74
CA PRO A 240 -15.40 7.79 -11.48
C PRO A 240 -15.64 8.32 -12.90
N VAL A 241 -14.74 9.17 -13.38
CA VAL A 241 -14.70 9.60 -14.78
C VAL A 241 -13.37 9.22 -15.42
N PRO A 242 -13.37 8.76 -16.69
CA PRO A 242 -12.15 8.45 -17.43
C PRO A 242 -11.15 9.60 -17.42
N SER A 243 -9.87 9.28 -17.39
CA SER A 243 -8.78 10.26 -17.43
C SER A 243 -7.53 9.61 -18.01
N LEU A 244 -6.64 10.41 -18.61
CA LEU A 244 -5.42 9.95 -19.29
C LEU A 244 -5.70 8.89 -20.37
N PHE A 245 -6.69 9.15 -21.21
CA PHE A 245 -7.06 8.28 -22.33
C PHE A 245 -6.74 8.95 -23.68
N THR A 246 -6.65 8.13 -24.73
CA THR A 246 -6.45 8.60 -26.11
C THR A 246 -7.77 9.10 -26.68
N PHE A 247 -7.77 10.28 -27.30
CA PHE A 247 -8.92 10.76 -28.06
C PHE A 247 -9.12 9.91 -29.32
N LYS A 248 -10.36 9.46 -29.52
CA LYS A 248 -10.79 8.91 -30.80
C LYS A 248 -11.39 10.04 -31.62
N ILE A 249 -10.75 10.36 -32.74
CA ILE A 249 -11.18 11.42 -33.65
C ILE A 249 -11.45 10.76 -35.00
N ASP A 250 -12.62 11.05 -35.57
CA ASP A 250 -12.98 10.62 -36.92
C ASP A 250 -12.57 11.73 -37.91
N ASP A 251 -11.27 11.75 -38.24
CA ASP A 251 -10.67 12.74 -39.13
C ASP A 251 -9.67 12.03 -40.05
N LYS A 252 -9.99 12.01 -41.34
CA LYS A 252 -9.22 11.29 -42.35
C LYS A 252 -7.81 11.88 -42.53
N PRO A 253 -7.62 13.21 -42.70
CA PRO A 253 -6.29 13.81 -42.68
C PRO A 253 -5.44 13.43 -41.47
N LEU A 254 -5.99 13.44 -40.25
CA LEU A 254 -5.24 13.04 -39.05
C LEU A 254 -4.91 11.54 -39.04
N THR A 255 -5.75 10.71 -39.64
CA THR A 255 -5.50 9.27 -39.78
C THR A 255 -4.28 9.00 -40.68
N GLU A 256 -4.12 9.78 -41.74
CA GLU A 256 -2.96 9.70 -42.65
C GLU A 256 -1.64 10.09 -41.96
N LEU A 257 -1.70 10.83 -40.85
CA LEU A 257 -0.53 11.23 -40.04
C LEU A 257 -0.18 10.24 -38.91
N SER A 258 -0.80 9.05 -38.90
CA SER A 258 -0.60 8.05 -37.84
C SER A 258 0.88 7.67 -37.66
N GLY A 259 1.37 7.82 -36.42
CA GLY A 259 2.75 7.49 -36.05
C GLY A 259 3.74 8.66 -36.13
N ILE A 260 3.33 9.82 -36.65
CA ILE A 260 4.13 11.04 -36.60
C ILE A 260 4.09 11.59 -35.16
N THR A 261 5.24 12.01 -34.65
CA THR A 261 5.39 12.60 -33.31
C THR A 261 6.01 13.99 -33.43
N PHE A 262 5.41 14.96 -32.73
CA PHE A 262 5.93 16.31 -32.62
C PHE A 262 6.41 16.55 -31.18
N PRO A 263 7.60 17.13 -30.97
CA PRO A 263 8.17 17.31 -29.63
C PRO A 263 7.42 18.37 -28.80
N LYS A 264 6.77 19.34 -29.46
CA LYS A 264 6.01 20.42 -28.79
C LYS A 264 4.71 20.66 -29.54
N VAL A 265 3.58 20.47 -28.85
CA VAL A 265 2.23 20.71 -29.38
C VAL A 265 1.39 21.39 -28.31
N LYS A 266 0.64 22.43 -28.68
CA LYS A 266 -0.45 22.98 -27.83
C LYS A 266 -1.76 22.38 -28.31
N ALA A 267 -2.43 21.64 -27.42
CA ALA A 267 -3.79 21.17 -27.64
C ALA A 267 -4.75 22.06 -26.82
N SER A 268 -5.92 22.37 -27.39
CA SER A 268 -6.94 23.17 -26.70
C SER A 268 -8.32 22.58 -26.97
N LEU A 269 -9.07 22.33 -25.89
CA LEU A 269 -10.45 21.87 -25.97
C LEU A 269 -11.38 23.08 -26.00
N LYS A 270 -12.09 23.29 -27.12
CA LYS A 270 -13.14 24.30 -27.21
C LYS A 270 -14.46 23.68 -26.75
N LEU A 271 -15.07 24.28 -25.74
CA LEU A 271 -16.37 23.87 -25.21
C LEU A 271 -17.36 24.97 -25.54
N GLU A 272 -18.36 24.67 -26.38
CA GLU A 272 -19.27 25.68 -26.94
C GLU A 272 -20.24 26.29 -25.90
N THR A 273 -20.37 25.67 -24.72
CA THR A 273 -21.41 25.99 -23.73
C THR A 273 -20.91 26.38 -22.34
N LEU A 274 -19.61 26.60 -22.12
CA LEU A 274 -19.07 26.88 -20.78
C LEU A 274 -18.63 28.35 -20.61
N GLN A 275 -19.20 29.02 -19.61
CA GLN A 275 -18.87 30.40 -19.21
C GLN A 275 -17.38 30.54 -18.83
N LYS A 276 -16.70 31.43 -19.57
CA LYS A 276 -15.42 32.18 -19.44
C LYS A 276 -14.29 31.84 -18.44
N ASN A 277 -14.41 30.94 -17.46
CA ASN A 277 -13.34 30.72 -16.47
C ASN A 277 -12.99 29.23 -16.30
N ILE A 278 -12.26 28.66 -17.26
CA ILE A 278 -11.61 27.35 -17.09
C ILE A 278 -10.10 27.53 -17.30
N PRO A 279 -9.24 26.99 -16.41
CA PRO A 279 -7.79 27.02 -16.60
C PRO A 279 -7.38 26.31 -17.90
N GLU A 280 -6.38 26.85 -18.59
CA GLU A 280 -5.75 26.16 -19.73
C GLU A 280 -5.13 24.83 -19.24
N LEU A 281 -5.77 23.71 -19.57
CA LEU A 281 -5.23 22.38 -19.30
C LEU A 281 -4.26 22.01 -20.43
N THR A 282 -2.97 22.06 -20.16
CA THR A 282 -1.95 21.58 -21.10
C THR A 282 -1.73 20.09 -20.84
N GLN A 283 -2.03 19.24 -21.82
CA GLN A 283 -1.67 17.82 -21.78
C GLN A 283 -0.65 17.55 -22.87
N ALA A 284 0.48 16.93 -22.51
CA ALA A 284 1.41 16.38 -23.49
C ALA A 284 0.73 15.18 -24.18
N CYS A 285 0.33 15.36 -25.44
CA CYS A 285 -0.24 14.31 -26.26
C CYS A 285 0.90 13.48 -26.90
N PHE A 286 1.05 12.23 -26.47
CA PHE A 286 1.87 11.25 -27.15
C PHE A 286 0.98 10.39 -28.04
N TYR A 287 1.19 10.43 -29.35
CA TYR A 287 0.53 9.51 -30.28
C TYR A 287 1.27 8.17 -30.25
N ARG A 288 0.71 7.16 -29.58
CA ARG A 288 1.22 5.78 -29.69
C ARG A 288 0.56 5.12 -30.90
N LYS A 289 1.37 4.54 -31.79
CA LYS A 289 0.90 3.63 -32.86
C LYS A 289 -0.08 2.60 -32.27
N PRO A 290 -1.21 2.32 -32.94
CA PRO A 290 -1.98 1.14 -32.60
C PRO A 290 -1.11 -0.11 -32.83
N CYS A 291 -1.02 -0.99 -31.83
CA CYS A 291 -0.58 -2.36 -32.08
C CYS A 291 -1.60 -2.96 -33.07
N MET A 292 -1.20 -3.12 -34.33
CA MET A 292 -1.91 -4.02 -35.23
C MET A 292 -1.83 -5.41 -34.62
N LYS A 293 -2.96 -5.89 -34.09
CA LYS A 293 -3.18 -7.33 -33.95
C LYS A 293 -3.54 -7.81 -35.36
N TYR A 294 -2.62 -8.55 -35.96
CA TYR A 294 -2.96 -9.48 -37.04
C TYR A 294 -3.84 -10.61 -36.47
#